data_AF-C4V9G0-F1
#
_entry.id   AF-C4V9G0-F1
#
_cell.length_a   1.000
_cell.length_b   1.000
_cell.length_c   1.000
_cell.angle_alpha   90.00
_cell.angle_beta   90.00
_cell.angle_gamma   90.00
#
_symmetry.space_group_name_H-M   'P 1'
#
loop_
_entity.id
_entity.type
_entity.pdbx_description
1 polymer ?
#
loop_
_entity_poly.entity_id
_entity_poly.type
_entity_poly.pdbx_seq_one_letter_code
_entity_poly.pdbx_strand_id
1 'polypeptide(L)'
;MNVEMSRIYTDLIEEVLTKLELEGEPEGIGRNLIFDIQNGWRRNIRDWYENASNEDKHTFEDKRMAYNSTTDGYISSDEEYEMMEDTSNFLMCMYVKVSRTKCKYKCNFKQGFVNLGNVDFAFANAQGELEW
;
A
#
# COMPACT_ATOMS: atom_id res chain seq x y z
N MET A 1 -11.78 -0.63 9.01
CA MET A 1 -10.89 0.40 8.43
C MET A 1 -10.27 1.21 9.58
N ASN A 2 -8.95 1.47 9.54
CA ASN A 2 -8.28 2.35 10.50
C ASN A 2 -8.78 3.80 10.32
N VAL A 3 -9.07 4.51 11.43
CA VAL A 3 -9.58 5.89 11.42
C VAL A 3 -8.61 6.84 10.71
N GLU A 4 -7.30 6.65 10.89
CA GLU A 4 -6.28 7.47 10.24
C GLU A 4 -6.33 7.30 8.71
N MET A 5 -6.32 6.06 8.23
CA MET A 5 -6.41 5.75 6.80
C MET A 5 -7.72 6.24 6.18
N SER A 6 -8.83 6.13 6.91
CA SER A 6 -10.12 6.66 6.45
C SER A 6 -10.08 8.16 6.19
N ARG A 7 -9.40 8.92 7.06
CA ARG A 7 -9.21 10.36 6.89
C ARG A 7 -8.31 10.65 5.69
N ILE A 8 -7.15 9.98 5.60
CA ILE A 8 -6.21 10.17 4.49
C ILE A 8 -6.89 9.91 3.14
N TYR A 9 -7.63 8.81 3.00
CA TYR A 9 -8.35 8.52 1.76
C TYR A 9 -9.45 9.54 1.47
N THR A 10 -10.16 10.02 2.49
CA THR A 10 -11.17 11.07 2.31
C THR A 10 -10.53 12.36 1.81
N ASP A 11 -9.44 12.79 2.44
CA ASP A 11 -8.70 14.00 2.09
C ASP A 11 -8.14 13.92 0.65
N LEU A 12 -7.56 12.76 0.27
CA LEU A 12 -7.06 12.53 -1.10
C LEU A 12 -8.18 12.58 -2.15
N ILE A 13 -9.33 11.96 -1.86
CA ILE A 13 -10.49 12.00 -2.77
C ILE A 13 -10.95 13.44 -2.93
N GLU A 14 -11.10 14.19 -1.83
CA GLU A 14 -11.55 15.58 -1.86
C GLU A 14 -10.57 16.49 -2.60
N GLU A 15 -9.26 16.28 -2.45
CA GLU A 15 -8.25 17.01 -3.21
C GLU A 15 -8.38 16.77 -4.71
N VAL A 16 -8.52 15.51 -5.13
CA VAL A 16 -8.69 15.15 -6.56
C VAL A 16 -9.97 15.76 -7.12
N LEU A 17 -11.09 15.68 -6.40
CA LEU A 17 -12.36 16.25 -6.85
C LEU A 17 -12.28 17.77 -6.94
N THR A 18 -11.65 18.44 -5.98
CA THR A 18 -11.45 19.89 -6.02
C THR A 18 -10.63 20.30 -7.24
N LYS A 19 -9.58 19.55 -7.60
CA LYS A 19 -8.82 19.80 -8.82
C LYS A 19 -9.67 19.59 -10.08
N LEU A 20 -10.48 18.54 -10.13
CA LEU A 20 -11.40 18.30 -11.25
C LEU A 20 -12.46 19.40 -11.39
N GLU A 21 -12.94 19.98 -10.30
CA GLU A 21 -13.89 21.10 -10.36
C GLU A 21 -13.24 22.39 -10.87
N LEU A 22 -11.97 22.63 -10.54
CA LEU A 22 -11.24 23.82 -10.97
C LEU A 22 -10.72 23.72 -12.41
N GLU A 23 -10.24 22.54 -12.81
CA GLU A 23 -9.55 22.31 -14.08
C GLU A 23 -10.40 21.57 -15.13
N GLY A 24 -11.51 20.93 -14.72
CA GLY A 24 -12.32 20.07 -15.60
C GLY A 24 -13.38 20.79 -16.43
N GLU A 25 -13.76 22.03 -16.08
CA GLU A 25 -14.68 22.85 -16.87
C GLU A 25 -14.23 23.05 -18.34
N PRO A 26 -12.96 23.40 -18.65
CA PRO A 26 -12.50 23.48 -20.04
C PRO A 26 -12.46 22.13 -20.78
N GLU A 27 -12.46 21.00 -20.06
CA GLU A 27 -12.49 19.65 -20.62
C GLU A 27 -13.92 19.09 -20.79
N GLY A 28 -14.95 19.85 -20.38
CA GLY A 28 -16.34 19.41 -20.43
C GLY A 28 -16.70 18.38 -19.35
N ILE A 29 -15.91 18.29 -18.28
CA ILE A 29 -16.19 17.42 -17.14
C ILE A 29 -17.33 18.04 -16.32
N GLY A 30 -18.54 17.52 -16.51
CA GLY A 30 -19.72 17.98 -15.79
C GLY A 30 -19.73 17.54 -14.32
N ARG A 31 -20.35 18.36 -13.45
CA ARG A 31 -20.51 18.07 -12.01
C ARG A 31 -21.13 16.71 -11.69
N ASN A 32 -22.02 16.21 -12.55
CA ASN A 32 -22.63 14.90 -12.38
C ASN A 32 -21.58 13.78 -12.48
N LEU A 33 -20.64 13.88 -13.41
CA LEU A 33 -19.55 12.91 -13.56
C LEU A 33 -18.62 12.95 -12.35
N ILE A 34 -18.31 14.15 -11.84
CA ILE A 34 -17.50 14.32 -10.63
C ILE A 34 -18.18 13.64 -9.42
N PHE A 35 -19.49 13.82 -9.28
CA PHE A 35 -20.29 13.16 -8.24
C PHE A 35 -20.28 11.62 -8.40
N ASP A 36 -20.41 11.11 -9.61
CA ASP A 36 -20.36 9.67 -9.89
C ASP A 36 -18.98 9.09 -9.57
N ILE A 37 -17.90 9.81 -9.91
CA ILE A 37 -16.52 9.43 -9.55
C ILE A 37 -16.36 9.38 -8.03
N GLN A 38 -16.81 10.42 -7.31
CA GLN A 38 -16.74 10.48 -5.85
C GLN A 38 -17.42 9.27 -5.21
N ASN A 39 -18.64 8.96 -5.62
CA ASN A 39 -19.42 7.85 -5.06
C ASN A 39 -18.83 6.49 -5.45
N GLY A 40 -18.36 6.36 -6.70
CA GLY A 40 -17.69 5.16 -7.20
C GLY A 40 -16.42 4.84 -6.42
N TRP A 41 -15.55 5.84 -6.20
CA TRP A 41 -14.33 5.67 -5.43
C TRP A 41 -14.59 5.30 -3.96
N ARG A 42 -15.50 6.03 -3.28
CA ARG A 42 -15.85 5.74 -1.89
C ARG A 42 -16.41 4.33 -1.72
N ARG A 43 -17.26 3.89 -2.64
CA ARG A 43 -17.80 2.53 -2.66
C ARG A 43 -16.70 1.50 -2.87
N ASN A 44 -15.86 1.66 -3.90
CA ASN A 44 -14.80 0.69 -4.19
C ASN A 44 -13.83 0.50 -3.02
N ILE A 45 -13.44 1.59 -2.34
CA ILE A 45 -12.58 1.50 -1.16
C ILE A 45 -13.28 0.74 -0.04
N ARG A 46 -14.54 1.07 0.27
CA ARG A 46 -15.30 0.34 1.30
C ARG A 46 -15.40 -1.14 0.98
N ASP A 47 -15.80 -1.48 -0.25
CA ASP A 47 -16.01 -2.86 -0.68
C ASP A 47 -14.68 -3.67 -0.59
N TRP A 48 -13.54 -3.05 -0.92
CA TRP A 48 -12.22 -3.66 -0.75
C TRP A 48 -11.91 -4.01 0.72
N TYR A 49 -12.17 -3.09 1.65
CA TYR A 49 -11.95 -3.34 3.08
C TYR A 49 -12.88 -4.40 3.67
N GLU A 50 -14.13 -4.45 3.21
CA GLU A 50 -15.11 -5.45 3.63
C GLU A 50 -14.71 -6.85 3.13
N ASN A 51 -14.23 -6.95 1.89
CA ASN A 51 -13.74 -8.21 1.31
C ASN A 51 -12.46 -8.70 2.00
N ALA A 52 -11.48 -7.80 2.23
CA ALA A 52 -10.25 -8.10 2.96
C ALA A 52 -10.52 -8.70 4.35
N SER A 53 -11.48 -8.11 5.08
CA SER A 53 -11.86 -8.57 6.43
C SER A 53 -12.46 -9.98 6.44
N ASN A 54 -12.98 -10.46 5.31
CA ASN A 54 -13.54 -11.81 5.19
C ASN A 54 -12.47 -12.88 4.90
N GLU A 55 -11.35 -12.50 4.29
CA GLU A 55 -10.23 -13.40 3.99
C GLU A 55 -9.26 -13.58 5.18
N ASP A 56 -9.10 -12.56 6.03
CA ASP A 56 -8.09 -12.52 7.11
C ASP A 56 -8.32 -13.47 8.30
N LYS A 57 -9.45 -14.19 8.38
CA LYS A 57 -9.69 -15.14 9.49
C LYS A 57 -8.89 -16.43 9.38
N HIS A 58 -8.36 -16.78 8.21
CA HIS A 58 -7.68 -18.07 8.00
C HIS A 58 -6.16 -17.96 7.77
N THR A 59 -5.61 -16.80 7.42
CA THR A 59 -4.29 -16.72 6.76
C THR A 59 -3.15 -16.20 7.64
N PHE A 60 -3.44 -15.49 8.73
CA PHE A 60 -2.41 -14.79 9.51
C PHE A 60 -1.58 -15.72 10.43
N GLU A 61 -2.17 -16.80 10.95
CA GLU A 61 -1.43 -17.79 11.76
C GLU A 61 -0.54 -18.71 10.90
N ASP A 62 -1.01 -19.13 9.72
CA ASP A 62 -0.24 -20.02 8.83
C ASP A 62 0.98 -19.33 8.20
N LYS A 63 0.86 -18.06 7.77
CA LYS A 63 1.99 -17.32 7.16
C LYS A 63 3.11 -17.00 8.15
N ARG A 64 2.81 -16.86 9.45
CA ARG A 64 3.83 -16.65 10.50
C ARG A 64 4.70 -17.89 10.75
N MET A 65 4.18 -19.09 10.52
CA MET A 65 4.95 -20.34 10.68
C MET A 65 5.90 -20.58 9.50
N ALA A 66 5.51 -20.21 8.29
CA ALA A 66 6.34 -20.39 7.09
C ALA A 66 7.61 -19.52 7.09
N TYR A 67 7.53 -18.26 7.55
CA TYR A 67 8.66 -17.32 7.52
C TYR A 67 9.80 -17.68 8.49
N ASN A 68 9.53 -18.51 9.51
CA ASN A 68 10.55 -18.95 10.47
C ASN A 68 11.25 -20.26 10.06
N SER A 69 10.84 -20.91 8.96
CA SER A 69 11.48 -22.12 8.47
C SER A 69 12.65 -21.76 7.54
N THR A 70 13.82 -21.55 8.14
CA THR A 70 15.15 -21.49 7.53
C THR A 70 15.25 -22.21 6.18
N THR A 71 15.35 -21.47 5.08
CA THR A 71 15.86 -21.98 3.81
C THR A 71 16.94 -21.03 3.32
N ASP A 72 18.19 -21.43 3.57
CA ASP A 72 19.43 -20.91 2.98
C ASP A 72 19.49 -21.30 1.49
N GLY A 73 18.63 -20.68 0.68
CA GLY A 73 18.57 -20.89 -0.76
C GLY A 73 18.82 -19.57 -1.47
N TYR A 74 19.95 -19.46 -2.16
CA TYR A 74 20.22 -18.38 -3.11
C TYR A 74 19.18 -18.44 -4.25
N ILE A 75 18.11 -17.65 -4.15
CA ILE A 75 17.11 -17.48 -5.21
C ILE A 75 17.59 -16.34 -6.12
N SER A 76 17.68 -16.63 -7.42
CA SER A 76 18.02 -15.64 -8.45
C SER A 76 16.90 -14.61 -8.57
N SER A 77 17.22 -13.32 -8.80
CA SER A 77 16.25 -12.22 -8.85
C SER A 77 15.07 -12.43 -9.82
N ASP A 78 15.19 -13.30 -10.82
CA ASP A 78 14.10 -13.61 -11.75
C ASP A 78 13.04 -14.55 -11.15
N GLU A 79 13.41 -15.44 -10.21
CA GLU A 79 12.48 -16.34 -9.50
C GLU A 79 11.81 -15.66 -8.29
N GLU A 80 12.36 -14.53 -7.83
CA GLU A 80 11.78 -13.69 -6.77
C GLU A 80 10.50 -12.98 -7.23
N TYR A 81 10.34 -12.71 -8.53
CA TYR A 81 9.13 -12.12 -9.10
C TYR A 81 7.94 -13.09 -9.14
N GLU A 82 8.16 -14.37 -9.42
CA GLU A 82 7.07 -15.38 -9.46
C GLU A 82 6.61 -15.79 -8.04
N MET A 83 7.52 -15.79 -7.05
CA MET A 83 7.16 -16.00 -5.64
C MET A 83 6.47 -14.81 -4.97
N MET A 84 6.48 -13.62 -5.60
CA MET A 84 5.77 -12.43 -5.12
C MET A 84 4.26 -12.47 -5.41
N GLU A 85 3.76 -13.44 -6.19
CA GLU A 85 2.32 -13.54 -6.49
C GLU A 85 1.48 -13.92 -5.25
N ASP A 86 2.04 -14.58 -4.24
CA ASP A 86 1.32 -15.01 -3.03
C ASP A 86 1.44 -14.05 -1.82
N THR A 87 2.17 -12.94 -1.99
CA THR A 87 2.37 -11.93 -0.95
C THR A 87 1.74 -10.59 -1.34
N SER A 88 0.52 -10.34 -0.87
CA SER A 88 -0.22 -9.07 -0.98
C SER A 88 0.44 -7.86 -0.31
N ASN A 89 1.59 -8.05 0.33
CA ASN A 89 2.27 -7.00 1.07
C ASN A 89 3.13 -6.16 0.14
N PHE A 90 2.91 -4.85 0.12
CA PHE A 90 3.76 -3.94 -0.64
C PHE A 90 4.01 -2.65 0.13
N LEU A 91 5.10 -1.97 -0.20
CA LEU A 91 5.47 -0.68 0.36
C LEU A 91 5.75 0.29 -0.79
N MET A 92 5.03 1.41 -0.81
CA MET A 92 5.21 2.50 -1.76
C MET A 92 5.66 3.74 -1.01
N CYS A 93 6.84 4.28 -1.30
CA CYS A 93 7.35 5.46 -0.60
C CYS A 93 8.47 6.15 -1.39
N MET A 94 8.97 7.27 -0.86
CA MET A 94 10.23 7.86 -1.29
C MET A 94 11.38 7.39 -0.39
N TYR A 95 12.55 7.14 -0.97
CA TYR A 95 13.76 6.93 -0.18
C TYR A 95 14.42 8.28 0.16
N VAL A 96 15.01 8.35 1.35
CA VAL A 96 15.86 9.46 1.81
C VAL A 96 17.33 9.07 1.69
N LYS A 97 17.68 7.91 2.24
CA LYS A 97 19.06 7.42 2.24
C LYS A 97 19.09 5.90 2.36
N VAL A 98 19.81 5.26 1.45
CA VAL A 98 20.18 3.84 1.53
C VAL A 98 21.69 3.77 1.75
N SER A 99 22.11 2.99 2.74
CA SER A 99 23.53 2.80 3.07
C SER A 99 23.82 1.35 3.37
N ARG A 100 25.04 0.90 3.06
CA ARG A 100 25.47 -0.49 3.25
C ARG A 100 26.81 -0.52 3.97
N THR A 101 26.92 -1.41 4.96
CA THR A 101 28.19 -1.76 5.63
C THR A 101 28.32 -3.29 5.65
N LYS A 102 29.27 -3.83 4.89
CA LYS A 102 29.42 -5.28 4.65
C LYS A 102 28.12 -5.88 4.09
N CYS A 103 27.45 -6.75 4.83
CA CYS A 103 26.19 -7.39 4.46
C CYS A 103 24.95 -6.66 4.98
N LYS A 104 25.11 -5.59 5.78
CA LYS A 104 23.99 -4.88 6.39
C LYS A 104 23.58 -3.66 5.58
N TYR A 105 22.31 -3.58 5.22
CA TYR A 105 21.67 -2.42 4.62
C TYR A 105 20.87 -1.65 5.66
N LYS A 106 20.97 -0.32 5.61
CA LYS A 106 20.13 0.61 6.36
C LYS A 106 19.45 1.57 5.40
N CYS A 107 18.12 1.53 5.40
CA CYS A 107 17.26 2.30 4.52
C CYS A 107 16.42 3.27 5.34
N ASN A 108 16.38 4.53 4.92
CA ASN A 108 15.49 5.56 5.48
C ASN A 108 14.52 5.98 4.39
N PHE A 109 13.23 5.95 4.71
CA PHE A 109 12.12 6.23 3.81
C PHE A 109 11.27 7.36 4.35
N LYS A 110 10.52 8.02 3.46
CA LYS A 110 9.55 9.06 3.79
C LYS A 110 8.30 8.98 2.91
N GLN A 111 7.21 9.57 3.39
CA GLN A 111 5.96 9.75 2.65
C GLN A 111 5.50 8.45 1.98
N GLY A 112 5.15 7.45 2.78
CA GLY A 112 4.85 6.13 2.25
C GLY A 112 3.56 5.52 2.75
N PHE A 113 3.10 4.56 1.97
CA PHE A 113 2.02 3.64 2.26
C PHE A 113 2.58 2.22 2.31
N VAL A 114 2.06 1.42 3.23
CA VAL A 114 2.36 -0.01 3.34
C VAL A 114 1.05 -0.75 3.39
N ASN A 115 0.89 -1.76 2.53
CA ASN A 115 -0.13 -2.77 2.68
C ASN A 115 0.50 -3.98 3.36
N LEU A 116 -0.07 -4.40 4.50
CA LEU A 116 0.33 -5.60 5.21
C LEU A 116 -0.91 -6.44 5.51
N GLY A 117 -1.04 -7.59 4.86
CA GLY A 117 -2.17 -8.50 5.04
C GLY A 117 -3.50 -7.78 4.81
N ASN A 118 -3.62 -7.10 3.67
CA ASN A 118 -4.81 -6.32 3.30
C ASN A 118 -5.18 -5.19 4.27
N VAL A 119 -4.25 -4.77 5.14
CA VAL A 119 -4.39 -3.59 5.99
C VAL A 119 -3.41 -2.53 5.54
N ASP A 120 -3.93 -1.33 5.25
CA ASP A 120 -3.10 -0.19 4.88
C ASP A 120 -2.60 0.59 6.10
N PHE A 121 -1.37 1.06 5.97
CA PHE A 121 -0.71 1.97 6.91
C PHE A 121 -0.06 3.10 6.12
N ALA A 122 -0.17 4.33 6.63
CA ALA A 122 0.58 5.47 6.13
C ALA A 122 1.70 5.82 7.11
N PHE A 123 2.82 6.34 6.60
CA PHE A 123 3.91 6.81 7.43
C PHE A 123 4.55 8.08 6.87
N ALA A 124 4.93 8.99 7.76
CA ALA A 124 5.74 10.15 7.41
C ALA A 124 7.21 9.77 7.17
N ASN A 125 7.78 8.94 8.07
CA ASN A 125 9.14 8.43 7.98
C ASN A 125 9.19 6.96 8.44
N ALA A 126 10.05 6.15 7.82
CA ALA A 126 10.29 4.78 8.21
C ALA A 126 11.78 4.41 8.07
N GLN A 127 12.24 3.45 8.87
CA GLN A 127 13.60 2.91 8.81
C GLN A 127 13.54 1.39 8.64
N GLY A 128 14.33 0.87 7.70
CA GLY A 128 14.52 -0.57 7.50
C GLY A 128 15.98 -0.96 7.69
N GLU A 129 16.21 -2.08 8.36
CA GLU A 129 17.52 -2.72 8.46
C GLU A 129 17.42 -4.13 7.88
N LEU A 130 18.28 -4.45 6.91
CA LEU A 130 18.26 -5.72 6.18
C LEU A 130 19.66 -6.33 6.16
N GLU A 131 19.74 -7.65 6.10
CA GLU A 131 21.00 -8.38 5.89
C GLU A 131 20.90 -9.16 4.57
N TRP A 132 21.99 -9.14 3.80
CA TRP A 132 22.16 -9.91 2.55
C TRP A 132 23.22 -10.98 2.72
#